data_AF-A0A179FJU4-F1
#
_entry.id   AF-A0A179FJU4-F1
#
_cell.length_a   1.000
_cell.length_b   1.000
_cell.length_c   1.000
_cell.angle_alpha   90.00
_cell.angle_beta   90.00
_cell.angle_gamma   90.00
#
_symmetry.space_group_name_H-M   'P 1'
#
loop_
_entity.id
_entity.type
_entity.pdbx_description
1 polymer ?
#
loop_
_entity_poly.entity_id
_entity_poly.type
_entity_poly.pdbx_seq_one_letter_code
_entity_poly.pdbx_strand_id
1 'polypeptide(L)'
;MRYMRPGQLQGPISTVQGFDISHYQTNVDFLAAYGSGARFVIVKATEGGTFIDPKFQGHTDDAVNAGFVHGAYHFARPSSSSGSQQADFFLANGGTWVADGMTLPGMLDLENNPSGSQCYGLSQSDMVNWIVDFVDTYSGSTGRFPMIYTTNNWWNTCTGDYSGFSGYSPLVLARIGNTFR
;
A
#
# COMPACT_ATOMS: atom_id res chain seq x y z
N MET A 1 -43.99 28.26 2.27
CA MET A 1 -42.85 28.63 3.14
C MET A 1 -42.49 27.42 3.99
N ARG A 2 -41.27 26.87 4.07
CA ARG A 2 -39.97 27.12 3.44
C ARG A 2 -39.48 25.81 2.82
N TYR A 3 -38.94 25.91 1.62
CA TYR A 3 -38.23 24.86 0.89
C TYR A 3 -36.80 24.75 1.46
N MET A 4 -36.37 23.58 1.95
CA MET A 4 -34.95 23.33 2.25
C MET A 4 -34.24 22.90 0.96
N ARG A 5 -33.12 23.56 0.65
CA ARG A 5 -32.32 23.33 -0.56
C ARG A 5 -31.43 22.08 -0.40
N PRO A 6 -31.03 21.38 -1.49
CA PRO A 6 -29.99 20.36 -1.42
C PRO A 6 -28.66 21.03 -1.06
N GLY A 7 -28.07 20.61 0.06
CA GLY A 7 -26.84 21.18 0.60
C GLY A 7 -26.66 20.84 2.07
N GLN A 8 -26.63 19.54 2.40
CA GLN A 8 -26.29 18.99 3.71
C GLN A 8 -25.70 17.60 3.43
N LEU A 9 -24.52 17.15 3.89
CA LEU A 9 -23.77 17.41 5.11
C LEU A 9 -22.27 17.20 4.79
N GLN A 10 -21.40 18.19 4.99
CA GLN A 10 -19.97 17.90 5.21
C GLN A 10 -19.74 18.04 6.72
N GLY A 11 -20.08 17.00 7.47
CA GLY A 11 -19.49 16.82 8.80
C GLY A 11 -18.01 16.52 8.64
N PRO A 12 -17.18 16.70 9.68
CA PRO A 12 -15.79 16.27 9.64
C PRO A 12 -15.76 14.78 9.25
N ILE A 13 -14.99 14.44 8.22
CA ILE A 13 -14.76 13.03 7.85
C ILE A 13 -14.08 12.39 9.06
N SER A 14 -14.81 11.55 9.80
CA SER A 14 -14.19 10.71 10.82
C SER A 14 -13.24 9.74 10.11
N THR A 15 -11.95 9.89 10.33
CA THR A 15 -10.94 8.97 9.79
C THR A 15 -10.74 7.81 10.76
N VAL A 16 -10.36 6.65 10.23
CA VAL A 16 -9.85 5.54 11.03
C VAL A 16 -8.33 5.67 11.02
N GLN A 17 -7.71 5.74 12.21
CA GLN A 17 -6.26 5.80 12.31
C GLN A 17 -5.65 4.43 12.07
N GLY A 18 -4.56 4.38 11.31
CA GLY A 18 -3.67 3.24 11.20
C GLY A 18 -2.23 3.70 11.03
N PHE A 19 -1.34 2.76 10.72
CA PHE A 19 0.07 3.05 10.50
C PHE A 19 0.71 1.96 9.63
N ASP A 20 1.93 2.18 9.16
CA ASP A 20 2.72 1.21 8.41
C ASP A 20 4.11 1.06 9.02
N ILE A 21 4.69 -0.14 8.93
CA ILE A 21 5.98 -0.48 9.56
C ILE A 21 6.79 -1.47 8.72
N SER A 22 8.07 -1.54 9.02
CA SER A 22 9.03 -2.49 8.46
C SER A 22 10.05 -2.90 9.54
N HIS A 23 11.09 -3.65 9.16
CA HIS A 23 12.21 -3.94 10.06
C HIS A 23 12.89 -2.70 10.67
N TYR A 24 12.72 -1.49 10.11
CA TYR A 24 13.23 -0.26 10.71
C TYR A 24 12.59 0.06 12.07
N GLN A 25 11.36 -0.38 12.33
CA GLN A 25 10.69 -0.25 13.62
C GLN A 25 10.99 -1.48 14.48
N THR A 26 12.11 -1.46 15.21
CA THR A 26 12.59 -2.65 15.94
C THR A 26 11.78 -3.01 17.18
N ASN A 27 11.08 -2.03 17.77
CA ASN A 27 10.20 -2.18 18.94
C ASN A 27 8.90 -1.39 18.70
N VAL A 28 7.78 -2.09 18.54
CA VAL A 28 6.45 -1.49 18.34
C VAL A 28 5.55 -1.92 19.49
N ASP A 29 4.95 -0.97 20.22
CA ASP A 29 3.94 -1.26 21.23
C ASP A 29 2.54 -1.24 20.60
N PHE A 30 2.13 -2.39 20.07
CA PHE A 30 0.83 -2.54 19.40
C PHE A 30 -0.35 -2.32 20.35
N LEU A 31 -0.25 -2.76 21.61
CA LEU A 31 -1.33 -2.57 22.59
C LEU A 31 -1.52 -1.09 22.92
N ALA A 32 -0.43 -0.34 23.11
CA ALA A 32 -0.50 1.10 23.30
C ALA A 32 -1.07 1.82 22.06
N ALA A 33 -0.66 1.41 20.85
CA ALA A 33 -1.20 1.96 19.61
C ALA A 33 -2.72 1.70 19.47
N TYR A 34 -3.17 0.48 19.78
CA TYR A 34 -4.58 0.12 19.74
C TYR A 34 -5.39 0.92 20.78
N GLY A 35 -4.87 1.01 22.01
CA GLY A 35 -5.44 1.81 23.09
C GLY A 35 -5.52 3.31 22.76
N SER A 36 -4.62 3.79 21.89
CA SER A 36 -4.60 5.18 21.39
C SER A 36 -5.51 5.41 20.17
N GLY A 37 -6.23 4.38 19.72
CA GLY A 37 -7.25 4.51 18.67
C GLY A 37 -6.85 4.00 17.28
N ALA A 38 -5.63 3.50 17.09
CA ALA A 38 -5.26 2.86 15.83
C ALA A 38 -6.02 1.54 15.62
N ARG A 39 -6.42 1.23 14.38
CA ARG A 39 -7.24 0.05 14.05
C ARG A 39 -6.71 -0.80 12.92
N PHE A 40 -5.80 -0.27 12.11
CA PHE A 40 -5.13 -1.07 11.09
C PHE A 40 -3.62 -0.82 11.05
N VAL A 41 -2.89 -1.83 10.56
CA VAL A 41 -1.45 -1.73 10.27
C VAL A 41 -1.11 -2.39 8.94
N ILE A 42 -0.19 -1.81 8.16
CA ILE A 42 0.35 -2.46 6.95
C ILE A 42 1.85 -2.71 7.16
N VAL A 43 2.28 -3.96 7.04
CA VAL A 43 3.63 -4.40 7.40
C VAL A 43 4.42 -4.73 6.13
N LYS A 44 5.67 -4.25 6.03
CA LYS A 44 6.55 -4.63 4.92
C LYS A 44 6.77 -6.13 4.90
N ALA A 45 6.45 -6.78 3.80
CA ALA A 45 6.72 -8.20 3.60
C ALA A 45 7.96 -8.41 2.72
N THR A 46 8.03 -7.70 1.60
CA THR A 46 9.03 -7.96 0.57
C THR A 46 9.52 -6.68 -0.09
N GLU A 47 10.69 -6.78 -0.73
CA GLU A 47 11.25 -5.74 -1.58
C GLU A 47 11.94 -6.36 -2.80
N GLY A 48 11.57 -5.89 -3.99
CA GLY A 48 12.09 -6.44 -5.25
C GLY A 48 11.86 -7.95 -5.37
N GLY A 49 12.76 -8.65 -6.05
CA GLY A 49 12.62 -10.10 -6.26
C GLY A 49 13.31 -11.00 -5.22
N THR A 50 13.92 -10.43 -4.17
CA THR A 50 14.88 -11.18 -3.34
C THR A 50 14.84 -10.88 -1.84
N PHE A 51 14.36 -9.72 -1.41
CA PHE A 51 14.38 -9.35 0.00
C PHE A 51 13.05 -9.67 0.68
N ILE A 52 13.11 -10.45 1.77
CA ILE A 52 12.01 -10.69 2.70
C ILE A 52 12.32 -9.89 3.96
N ASP A 53 11.36 -9.09 4.42
CA ASP A 53 11.54 -8.30 5.63
C ASP A 53 11.65 -9.23 6.87
N PRO A 54 12.77 -9.19 7.61
CA PRO A 54 13.02 -10.14 8.70
C PRO A 54 12.10 -9.95 9.91
N LYS A 55 11.37 -8.82 9.97
CA LYS A 55 10.41 -8.53 11.04
C LYS A 55 8.96 -8.76 10.63
N PHE A 56 8.68 -9.06 9.35
CA PHE A 56 7.32 -9.22 8.83
C PHE A 56 6.45 -10.15 9.68
N GLN A 57 6.93 -11.38 9.91
CA GLN A 57 6.15 -12.38 10.66
C GLN A 57 5.89 -11.92 12.10
N GLY A 58 6.92 -11.49 12.82
CA GLY A 58 6.77 -11.04 14.21
C GLY A 58 5.84 -9.82 14.34
N HIS A 59 5.98 -8.83 13.47
CA HIS A 59 5.09 -7.67 13.43
C HIS A 59 3.64 -8.04 13.11
N THR A 60 3.43 -8.99 12.20
CA THR A 60 2.08 -9.46 11.84
C THR A 60 1.46 -10.20 13.03
N ASP A 61 2.19 -11.11 13.67
CA ASP A 61 1.71 -11.86 14.83
C ASP A 61 1.35 -10.93 16.00
N ASP A 62 2.21 -9.95 16.29
CA ASP A 62 1.95 -8.96 17.35
C ASP A 62 0.74 -8.08 17.03
N ALA A 63 0.55 -7.70 15.77
CA ALA A 63 -0.61 -6.95 15.30
C ALA A 63 -1.92 -7.75 15.43
N VAL A 64 -1.92 -9.03 15.01
CA VAL A 64 -3.06 -9.94 15.16
C VAL A 64 -3.43 -10.08 16.64
N ASN A 65 -2.43 -10.34 17.49
CA ASN A 65 -2.64 -10.53 18.93
C ASN A 65 -3.20 -9.26 19.62
N ALA A 66 -2.84 -8.08 19.13
CA ALA A 66 -3.40 -6.80 19.61
C ALA A 66 -4.76 -6.45 18.99
N GLY A 67 -5.26 -7.25 18.04
CA GLY A 67 -6.59 -7.09 17.42
C GLY A 67 -6.65 -6.13 16.23
N PHE A 68 -5.52 -5.86 15.57
CA PHE A 68 -5.49 -5.01 14.38
C PHE A 68 -6.02 -5.72 13.14
N VAL A 69 -6.76 -4.98 12.32
CA VAL A 69 -6.87 -5.30 10.89
C VAL A 69 -5.48 -5.09 10.27
N HIS A 70 -4.98 -6.03 9.47
CA HIS A 70 -3.61 -5.99 8.97
C HIS A 70 -3.53 -6.13 7.46
N GLY A 71 -2.46 -5.61 6.88
CA GLY A 71 -2.08 -5.88 5.50
C GLY A 71 -0.58 -6.05 5.38
N ALA A 72 -0.15 -6.51 4.21
CA ALA A 72 1.25 -6.56 3.85
C ALA A 72 1.53 -5.54 2.73
N TYR A 73 2.77 -5.06 2.64
CA TYR A 73 3.21 -4.28 1.49
C TYR A 73 4.49 -4.80 0.85
N HIS A 74 4.60 -4.52 -0.45
CA HIS A 74 5.73 -4.84 -1.30
C HIS A 74 6.39 -3.55 -1.77
N PHE A 75 7.68 -3.36 -1.45
CA PHE A 75 8.46 -2.26 -2.01
C PHE A 75 8.95 -2.62 -3.41
N ALA A 76 8.44 -1.91 -4.42
CA ALA A 76 8.74 -2.23 -5.81
C ALA A 76 10.19 -1.93 -6.17
N ARG A 77 10.80 -2.82 -6.97
CA ARG A 77 12.07 -2.55 -7.67
C ARG A 77 11.90 -2.79 -9.17
N PRO A 78 11.20 -1.92 -9.93
CA PRO A 78 10.83 -2.19 -11.32
C PRO A 78 11.99 -2.51 -12.28
N SER A 79 13.22 -2.08 -11.97
CA SER A 79 14.41 -2.40 -12.76
C SER A 79 14.98 -3.80 -12.53
N SER A 80 14.57 -4.53 -11.49
CA SER A 80 15.20 -5.81 -11.12
C SER A 80 14.52 -7.06 -11.70
N SER A 81 13.24 -6.98 -12.03
CA SER A 81 12.41 -8.10 -12.50
C SER A 81 11.05 -7.58 -13.01
N SER A 82 10.25 -8.43 -13.66
CA SER A 82 8.90 -8.05 -14.11
C SER A 82 7.94 -7.80 -12.94
N GLY A 83 6.81 -7.13 -13.23
CA GLY A 83 5.77 -6.88 -12.24
C GLY A 83 5.17 -8.18 -11.71
N SER A 84 4.89 -9.12 -12.61
CA SER A 84 4.45 -10.49 -12.30
C SER A 84 5.41 -11.22 -11.35
N GLN A 85 6.72 -11.18 -11.62
CA GLN A 85 7.72 -11.83 -10.77
C GLN A 85 7.75 -11.24 -9.35
N GLN A 86 7.58 -9.92 -9.20
CA GLN A 86 7.51 -9.29 -7.88
C GLN A 86 6.16 -9.52 -7.19
N ALA A 87 5.06 -9.60 -7.93
CA ALA A 87 3.76 -9.98 -7.40
C ALA A 87 3.77 -11.41 -6.87
N ASP A 88 4.31 -12.37 -7.64
CA ASP A 88 4.46 -13.77 -7.20
C ASP A 88 5.34 -13.87 -5.97
N PHE A 89 6.46 -13.14 -5.94
CA PHE A 89 7.35 -13.11 -4.78
C PHE A 89 6.66 -12.51 -3.55
N PHE A 90 5.89 -11.43 -3.72
CA PHE A 90 5.12 -10.84 -2.63
C PHE A 90 4.06 -11.81 -2.10
N LEU A 91 3.27 -12.42 -2.99
CA LEU A 91 2.24 -13.41 -2.65
C LEU A 91 2.85 -14.59 -1.89
N ALA A 92 3.98 -15.14 -2.35
CA ALA A 92 4.64 -16.27 -1.71
C ALA A 92 5.18 -15.96 -0.29
N ASN A 93 5.36 -14.68 0.05
CA ASN A 93 6.05 -14.25 1.26
C ASN A 93 5.23 -13.26 2.12
N GLY A 94 3.90 -13.43 2.13
CA GLY A 94 3.01 -12.71 3.05
C GLY A 94 2.01 -11.75 2.42
N GLY A 95 2.07 -11.55 1.10
CA GLY A 95 1.18 -10.66 0.36
C GLY A 95 -0.20 -11.22 0.02
N THR A 96 -0.51 -12.47 0.40
CA THR A 96 -1.81 -13.08 0.10
C THR A 96 -2.95 -12.36 0.81
N TRP A 97 -4.17 -12.56 0.32
CA TRP A 97 -5.38 -12.05 0.92
C TRP A 97 -6.33 -13.20 1.24
N VAL A 98 -6.98 -13.14 2.39
CA VAL A 98 -8.03 -14.08 2.80
C VAL A 98 -9.26 -13.33 3.30
N ALA A 99 -10.43 -13.92 3.10
CA ALA A 99 -11.73 -13.32 3.46
C ALA A 99 -12.09 -13.55 4.94
N ASP A 100 -11.18 -13.22 5.86
CA ASP A 100 -11.33 -13.46 7.31
C ASP A 100 -11.90 -12.25 8.09
N GLY A 101 -12.11 -11.12 7.41
CA GLY A 101 -12.55 -9.87 8.02
C GLY A 101 -11.44 -9.05 8.70
N MET A 102 -10.20 -9.55 8.68
CA MET A 102 -9.03 -8.96 9.34
C MET A 102 -7.90 -8.64 8.35
N THR A 103 -7.90 -9.26 7.17
CA THR A 103 -6.86 -9.09 6.14
C THR A 103 -7.24 -8.03 5.11
N LEU A 104 -6.46 -6.95 5.03
CA LEU A 104 -6.50 -5.95 3.97
C LEU A 104 -5.89 -6.52 2.68
N PRO A 105 -6.33 -6.07 1.49
CA PRO A 105 -5.60 -6.32 0.25
C PRO A 105 -4.14 -5.86 0.40
N GLY A 106 -3.22 -6.55 -0.26
CA GLY A 106 -1.81 -6.19 -0.27
C GLY A 106 -1.59 -4.81 -0.90
N MET A 107 -0.52 -4.13 -0.49
CA MET A 107 -0.16 -2.81 -0.98
C MET A 107 1.11 -2.87 -1.83
N LEU A 108 1.05 -2.32 -3.03
CA LEU A 108 2.21 -2.07 -3.89
C LEU A 108 2.75 -0.68 -3.57
N ASP A 109 3.96 -0.61 -3.02
CA ASP A 109 4.67 0.62 -2.68
C ASP A 109 5.56 1.05 -3.86
N LEU A 110 5.19 2.18 -4.47
CA LEU A 110 5.84 2.79 -5.62
C LEU A 110 6.40 4.17 -5.26
N GLU A 111 7.67 4.20 -4.93
CA GLU A 111 8.39 5.43 -4.60
C GLU A 111 9.76 5.55 -5.30
N ASN A 112 10.43 6.68 -5.05
CA ASN A 112 11.71 7.02 -5.66
C ASN A 112 12.71 5.88 -5.44
N ASN A 113 13.46 5.52 -6.49
CA ASN A 113 14.57 4.58 -6.30
C ASN A 113 15.59 5.15 -5.28
N PRO A 114 15.81 4.51 -4.13
CA PRO A 114 16.73 5.00 -3.10
C PRO A 114 18.21 4.95 -3.52
N SER A 115 18.53 4.31 -4.65
CA SER A 115 19.91 4.13 -5.09
C SER A 115 20.06 4.26 -6.62
N GLY A 116 19.34 5.20 -7.23
CA GLY A 116 19.45 5.43 -8.67
C GLY A 116 18.52 6.50 -9.22
N SER A 117 18.20 6.38 -10.51
CA SER A 117 17.23 7.27 -11.16
C SER A 117 15.85 7.08 -10.56
N GLN A 118 15.13 8.19 -10.34
CA GLN A 118 13.84 8.23 -9.67
C GLN A 118 12.86 7.15 -10.15
N CYS A 119 12.77 6.97 -11.48
CA CYS A 119 11.86 6.03 -12.15
C CYS A 119 12.55 4.71 -12.54
N TYR A 120 13.61 4.30 -11.82
CA TYR A 120 14.30 3.03 -12.03
C TYR A 120 14.88 2.83 -13.43
N GLY A 121 15.07 3.92 -14.19
CA GLY A 121 15.58 3.91 -15.56
C GLY A 121 14.53 3.52 -16.61
N LEU A 122 13.27 3.35 -16.22
CA LEU A 122 12.16 3.02 -17.11
C LEU A 122 11.58 4.27 -17.75
N SER A 123 11.05 4.11 -18.97
CA SER A 123 10.14 5.10 -19.55
C SER A 123 8.79 5.09 -18.81
N GLN A 124 7.98 6.13 -19.00
CA GLN A 124 6.64 6.19 -18.39
C GLN A 124 5.77 5.02 -18.84
N SER A 125 5.80 4.65 -20.12
CA SER A 125 5.04 3.51 -20.65
C SER A 125 5.54 2.18 -20.09
N ASP A 126 6.85 2.00 -19.93
CA ASP A 126 7.40 0.76 -19.36
C ASP A 126 7.04 0.64 -17.88
N MET A 127 7.06 1.75 -17.13
CA MET A 127 6.62 1.78 -15.75
C MET A 127 5.14 1.43 -15.63
N VAL A 128 4.27 2.02 -16.46
CA VAL A 128 2.83 1.70 -16.45
C VAL A 128 2.61 0.22 -16.77
N ASN A 129 3.26 -0.33 -17.80
CA ASN A 129 3.17 -1.74 -18.15
C ASN A 129 3.63 -2.65 -17.00
N TRP A 130 4.70 -2.27 -16.30
CA TRP A 130 5.19 -2.99 -15.14
C TRP A 130 4.17 -3.01 -13.99
N ILE A 131 3.53 -1.88 -13.71
CA ILE A 131 2.49 -1.77 -12.67
C ILE A 131 1.26 -2.61 -13.06
N VAL A 132 0.82 -2.57 -14.32
CA VAL A 132 -0.27 -3.41 -14.83
C VAL A 132 0.04 -4.89 -14.61
N ASP A 133 1.25 -5.34 -14.99
CA ASP A 133 1.68 -6.73 -14.85
C ASP A 133 1.65 -7.19 -13.38
N PHE A 134 2.10 -6.35 -12.44
CA PHE A 134 1.99 -6.63 -11.00
C PHE A 134 0.52 -6.73 -10.55
N VAL A 135 -0.28 -5.73 -10.90
CA VAL A 135 -1.69 -5.60 -10.46
C VAL A 135 -2.55 -6.75 -10.98
N ASP A 136 -2.39 -7.13 -12.25
CA ASP A 136 -3.11 -8.23 -12.88
C ASP A 136 -2.70 -9.57 -12.26
N THR A 137 -1.40 -9.79 -12.01
CA THR A 137 -0.91 -11.00 -11.36
C THR A 137 -1.43 -11.12 -9.92
N TYR A 138 -1.38 -10.03 -9.16
CA TYR A 138 -1.88 -9.99 -7.78
C TYR A 138 -3.40 -10.24 -7.73
N SER A 139 -4.16 -9.56 -8.58
CA SER A 139 -5.62 -9.68 -8.61
C SER A 139 -6.11 -11.01 -9.14
N GLY A 140 -5.42 -11.60 -10.13
CA GLY A 140 -5.67 -12.95 -10.61
C GLY A 140 -5.49 -14.01 -9.53
N SER A 141 -4.53 -13.81 -8.62
CA SER A 141 -4.22 -14.75 -7.54
C SER A 141 -5.12 -14.59 -6.31
N THR A 142 -5.54 -13.36 -6.00
CA THR A 142 -6.25 -13.05 -4.74
C THR A 142 -7.72 -12.71 -4.91
N GLY A 143 -8.18 -12.41 -6.13
CA GLY A 143 -9.51 -11.84 -6.38
C GLY A 143 -9.67 -10.41 -5.83
N ARG A 144 -8.56 -9.72 -5.50
CA ARG A 144 -8.52 -8.34 -5.00
C ARG A 144 -7.49 -7.54 -5.77
N PHE A 145 -7.83 -6.30 -6.13
CA PHE A 145 -6.82 -5.36 -6.60
C PHE A 145 -5.96 -4.90 -5.42
N PRO A 146 -4.63 -4.82 -5.58
CA PRO A 146 -3.78 -4.30 -4.53
C PRO A 146 -4.05 -2.81 -4.34
N MET A 147 -3.80 -2.32 -3.12
CA MET A 147 -3.66 -0.90 -2.87
C MET A 147 -2.40 -0.38 -3.57
N ILE A 148 -2.41 0.84 -4.05
CA ILE A 148 -1.23 1.50 -4.61
C ILE A 148 -0.80 2.60 -3.65
N TYR A 149 0.39 2.47 -3.08
CA TYR A 149 1.04 3.53 -2.33
C TYR A 149 2.00 4.30 -3.23
N THR A 150 1.93 5.63 -3.18
CA THR A 150 2.86 6.50 -3.90
C THR A 150 2.82 7.94 -3.40
N THR A 151 3.65 8.81 -4.00
CA THR A 151 3.53 10.27 -3.89
C THR A 151 3.00 10.86 -5.19
N ASN A 152 2.33 12.02 -5.11
CA ASN A 152 1.87 12.73 -6.31
C ASN A 152 3.01 13.05 -7.29
N ASN A 153 4.20 13.39 -6.77
CA ASN A 153 5.35 13.70 -7.62
C ASN A 153 5.88 12.46 -8.35
N TRP A 154 6.02 11.34 -7.65
CA TRP A 154 6.50 10.10 -8.27
C TRP A 154 5.53 9.63 -9.33
N TRP A 155 4.23 9.62 -9.04
CA TRP A 155 3.21 9.18 -9.98
C TRP A 155 3.23 9.99 -11.27
N ASN A 156 3.21 11.32 -11.17
CA ASN A 156 3.23 12.20 -12.34
C ASN A 156 4.52 12.02 -13.16
N THR A 157 5.66 11.97 -12.49
CA THR A 157 6.97 11.87 -13.14
C THR A 157 7.16 10.52 -13.84
N CYS A 158 6.86 9.43 -13.14
CA CYS A 158 7.22 8.08 -13.57
C CYS A 158 6.13 7.35 -14.34
N THR A 159 4.88 7.82 -14.31
CA THR A 159 3.77 7.19 -15.05
C THR A 159 3.11 8.11 -16.08
N GLY A 160 3.44 9.41 -16.08
CA GLY A 160 2.77 10.39 -16.93
C GLY A 160 1.34 10.71 -16.49
N ASP A 161 1.09 10.69 -15.16
CA ASP A 161 -0.24 10.87 -14.56
C ASP A 161 -1.28 9.86 -15.09
N TYR A 162 -0.86 8.59 -15.19
CA TYR A 162 -1.71 7.52 -15.69
C TYR A 162 -2.88 7.26 -14.73
N SER A 163 -4.10 7.25 -15.26
CA SER A 163 -5.34 7.17 -14.45
C SER A 163 -6.02 5.81 -14.48
N GLY A 164 -5.49 4.82 -15.22
CA GLY A 164 -6.15 3.55 -15.51
C GLY A 164 -6.42 2.66 -14.28
N PHE A 165 -5.76 2.90 -13.15
CA PHE A 165 -5.96 2.14 -11.90
C PHE A 165 -7.07 2.71 -11.00
N SER A 166 -7.48 3.97 -11.21
CA SER A 166 -8.37 4.72 -10.30
C SER A 166 -9.75 4.10 -10.10
N GLY A 167 -10.20 3.26 -11.03
CA GLY A 167 -11.49 2.59 -10.97
C GLY A 167 -11.52 1.35 -10.05
N TYR A 168 -10.36 0.83 -9.64
CA TYR A 168 -10.31 -0.48 -8.98
C TYR A 168 -9.21 -0.67 -7.92
N SER A 169 -8.07 0.01 -8.03
CA SER A 169 -7.01 -0.04 -7.00
C SER A 169 -7.15 1.14 -6.02
N PRO A 170 -7.35 0.89 -4.71
CA PRO A 170 -7.37 1.95 -3.72
C PRO A 170 -6.03 2.69 -3.65
N LEU A 171 -6.07 4.02 -3.59
CA LEU A 171 -4.87 4.87 -3.49
C LEU A 171 -4.52 5.15 -2.03
N VAL A 172 -3.28 4.87 -1.65
CA VAL A 172 -2.65 5.29 -0.38
C VAL A 172 -1.64 6.39 -0.69
N LEU A 173 -2.05 7.65 -0.52
CA LEU A 173 -1.23 8.79 -0.92
C LEU A 173 -0.32 9.27 0.23
N ALA A 174 0.98 9.18 0.04
CA ALA A 174 1.94 9.79 0.94
C ALA A 174 1.94 11.32 0.78
N ARG A 175 1.50 12.01 1.82
CA ARG A 175 1.55 13.47 1.91
C ARG A 175 1.91 13.89 3.33
N ILE A 176 3.19 14.19 3.55
CA ILE A 176 3.69 14.66 4.84
C ILE A 176 3.50 16.18 4.91
N GLY A 177 2.45 16.63 5.62
CA GLY A 177 2.17 18.05 5.83
C GLY A 177 0.80 18.34 6.45
N ASN A 178 0.67 19.43 7.19
CA ASN A 178 -0.48 19.75 8.05
C ASN A 178 -1.72 20.34 7.34
N THR A 179 -1.93 20.14 6.04
CA THR A 179 -3.09 20.75 5.34
C THR A 179 -3.73 19.84 4.31
N PHE A 180 -4.98 19.46 4.59
CA PHE A 180 -5.96 19.14 3.56
C PHE A 180 -6.38 20.48 2.93
N ARG A 181 -6.08 20.67 1.65
CA ARG A 181 -6.72 21.70 0.82
C ARG A 181 -7.44 20.96 -0.28
#